data_AF-A0A3D5YHI6-F1
#
_entry.id   AF-A0A3D5YHI6-F1
#
_cell.length_a   1.000
_cell.length_b   1.000
_cell.length_c   1.000
_cell.angle_alpha   90.00
_cell.angle_beta   90.00
_cell.angle_gamma   90.00
#
_symmetry.space_group_name_H-M   'P 1'
#
loop_
_entity.id
_entity.type
_entity.pdbx_description
1 polymer ?
#
loop_
_entity_poly.entity_id
_entity_poly.type
_entity_poly.pdbx_seq_one_letter_code
_entity_poly.pdbx_strand_id
1 'polypeptide(L)'
;MENNFINFTQIMKGFLYFGRLEKEKGFDAILGMLRMFLHNGELPFSLFIFGAGSYENELLELANESKNIHFFGWKKLPEIQRYVENCEYCLMPSTFLETF
;
A
#
# COMPACT_ATOMS: atom_id res chain seq x y z
N MET A 1 -26.80 -7.42 -32.08
CA MET A 1 -26.43 -5.99 -31.92
C MET A 1 -26.05 -5.79 -30.47
N GLU A 2 -24.95 -5.08 -30.25
CA GLU A 2 -23.93 -5.30 -29.20
C GLU A 2 -24.42 -5.36 -27.75
N ASN A 3 -23.86 -6.34 -27.03
CA ASN A 3 -23.90 -6.41 -25.58
C ASN A 3 -23.05 -5.28 -25.01
N ASN A 4 -23.69 -4.28 -24.39
CA ASN A 4 -23.03 -3.28 -23.56
C ASN A 4 -22.57 -3.91 -22.24
N PHE A 5 -21.49 -4.72 -22.27
CA PHE A 5 -20.71 -5.03 -21.07
C PHE A 5 -19.68 -3.93 -20.88
N ILE A 6 -20.09 -2.84 -20.24
CA ILE A 6 -19.12 -1.91 -19.63
C ILE A 6 -19.01 -2.32 -18.16
N ASN A 7 -18.08 -3.23 -17.87
CA ASN A 7 -17.52 -3.34 -16.53
C ASN A 7 -16.03 -2.99 -16.65
N PHE A 8 -15.74 -1.70 -16.72
CA PHE A 8 -14.39 -1.24 -16.40
C PHE A 8 -14.31 -1.20 -14.88
N THR A 9 -13.73 -2.25 -14.29
CA THR A 9 -13.13 -2.16 -12.96
C THR A 9 -12.20 -0.96 -13.00
N GLN A 10 -12.51 0.09 -12.23
CA GLN A 10 -11.63 1.25 -12.13
C GLN A 10 -10.28 0.78 -11.60
N ILE A 11 -9.25 0.83 -12.45
CA ILE A 11 -7.87 0.60 -12.04
C ILE A 11 -7.54 1.62 -10.94
N MET A 12 -7.11 1.11 -9.79
CA MET A 12 -6.64 1.95 -8.69
C MET A 12 -5.19 2.30 -9.00
N LYS A 13 -4.97 3.54 -9.45
CA LYS A 13 -3.63 4.02 -9.76
C LYS A 13 -2.81 4.17 -8.49
N GLY A 14 -1.70 3.46 -8.39
CA GLY A 14 -0.82 3.51 -7.23
C GLY A 14 -0.20 2.18 -6.83
N PHE A 15 0.33 2.18 -5.62
CA PHE A 15 1.09 1.08 -5.04
C PHE A 15 0.29 0.38 -3.95
N LEU A 16 0.43 -0.93 -3.88
CA LEU A 16 -0.10 -1.79 -2.83
C LEU A 16 1.05 -2.35 -1.99
N TYR A 17 0.91 -2.30 -0.67
CA TYR A 17 1.67 -3.12 0.26
C TYR A 17 0.72 -3.92 1.13
N PHE A 18 0.98 -5.22 1.27
CA PHE A 18 0.33 -6.04 2.29
C PHE A 18 1.34 -6.97 2.97
N GLY A 19 1.40 -6.92 4.30
CA GLY A 19 2.38 -7.67 5.09
C GLY A 19 2.51 -7.14 6.51
N ARG A 20 3.40 -7.74 7.32
CA ARG A 20 3.67 -7.18 8.66
C ARG A 20 4.43 -5.87 8.55
N LEU A 21 4.11 -4.90 9.40
CA LEU A 21 4.77 -3.59 9.41
C LEU A 21 6.02 -3.68 10.27
N GLU A 22 7.04 -4.36 9.75
CA GLU A 22 8.26 -4.72 10.48
C GLU A 22 9.51 -4.54 9.61
N LYS A 23 10.66 -4.42 10.27
CA LYS A 23 11.94 -4.12 9.60
C LYS A 23 12.37 -5.23 8.65
N GLU A 24 12.25 -6.49 9.05
CA GLU A 24 12.59 -7.63 8.21
C GLU A 24 11.71 -7.74 6.96
N LYS A 25 10.50 -7.15 7.00
CA LYS A 25 9.61 -7.04 5.83
C LYS A 25 9.92 -5.82 4.96
N GLY A 26 10.99 -5.08 5.29
CA GLY A 26 11.44 -3.89 4.56
C GLY A 26 10.51 -2.70 4.73
N PHE A 27 9.66 -2.69 5.76
CA PHE A 27 8.69 -1.61 5.95
C PHE A 27 9.36 -0.29 6.34
N ASP A 28 10.54 -0.34 6.97
CA ASP A 28 11.39 0.81 7.24
C ASP A 28 11.80 1.56 5.97
N ALA A 29 12.08 0.84 4.87
CA ALA A 29 12.37 1.45 3.57
C ALA A 29 11.15 2.20 3.00
N ILE A 30 9.93 1.67 3.21
CA ILE A 30 8.69 2.35 2.82
C ILE A 30 8.53 3.64 3.62
N LEU A 31 8.72 3.61 4.94
CA LEU A 31 8.64 4.81 5.78
C LEU A 31 9.69 5.86 5.39
N GLY A 32 10.92 5.43 5.07
CA GLY A 32 11.98 6.32 4.58
C GLY A 32 11.60 7.00 3.27
N MET A 33 11.04 6.25 2.32
CA MET A 33 10.54 6.76 1.05
C MET A 33 9.39 7.75 1.25
N LEU A 34 8.41 7.45 2.12
CA LEU A 34 7.32 8.36 2.46
C LEU A 34 7.83 9.68 3.03
N ARG A 35 8.73 9.62 4.02
CA ARG A 35 9.35 10.83 4.60
C ARG A 35 10.09 11.68 3.57
N MET A 36 10.83 11.04 2.67
CA MET A 36 11.55 11.76 1.61
C MET A 36 10.57 12.51 0.70
N PHE A 37 9.46 11.90 0.30
CA PHE A 37 8.45 12.57 -0.53
C PHE A 37 7.72 13.69 0.21
N LEU A 38 7.30 13.46 1.45
CA LEU A 38 6.60 14.47 2.26
C LEU A 38 7.51 15.66 2.56
N HIS A 39 8.80 15.43 2.81
CA HIS A 39 9.77 16.51 2.96
C HIS A 39 9.94 17.35 1.69
N ASN A 40 9.86 16.72 0.51
CA ASN A 40 10.01 17.37 -0.79
C ASN A 40 8.72 17.97 -1.37
N GLY A 41 7.59 17.87 -0.64
CA GLY A 41 6.34 18.55 -0.97
C GLY A 41 5.12 17.64 -0.86
N GLU A 42 5.02 16.61 -1.70
CA GLU A 42 3.88 15.69 -1.68
C GLU A 42 4.24 14.29 -2.18
N LEU A 43 3.43 13.31 -1.80
CA LEU A 43 3.50 11.95 -2.34
C LEU A 43 2.76 11.90 -3.70
N PRO A 44 3.43 11.65 -4.84
CA PRO A 44 2.81 11.80 -6.17
C PRO A 44 1.94 10.61 -6.59
N PHE A 45 1.70 9.64 -5.70
CA PHE A 45 0.92 8.43 -5.96
C PHE A 45 0.16 8.00 -4.72
N SER A 46 -0.95 7.28 -4.90
CA SER A 46 -1.63 6.60 -3.81
C SER A 46 -0.84 5.36 -3.37
N LEU A 47 -0.75 5.15 -2.06
CA LEU A 47 -0.17 3.97 -1.43
C LEU A 47 -1.21 3.34 -0.51
N PHE A 48 -1.62 2.12 -0.83
CA PHE A 48 -2.59 1.33 -0.06
C PHE A 48 -1.85 0.31 0.80
N ILE A 49 -2.02 0.37 2.11
CA ILE A 49 -1.26 -0.43 3.09
C ILE A 49 -2.21 -1.29 3.91
N PHE A 50 -1.96 -2.59 3.89
CA PHE A 50 -2.62 -3.60 4.72
C PHE A 50 -1.59 -4.29 5.60
N GLY A 51 -1.82 -4.34 6.90
CA GLY A 51 -0.85 -4.90 7.81
C GLY A 51 -1.01 -4.45 9.24
N ALA A 52 -0.26 -5.09 10.11
CA ALA A 52 -0.09 -4.72 11.51
C ALA A 52 1.37 -4.95 11.90
N GLY A 53 1.86 -4.24 12.91
CA GLY A 53 3.24 -4.39 13.39
C GLY A 53 3.76 -3.20 14.21
N SER A 54 5.04 -3.25 14.54
CA SER A 54 5.71 -2.24 15.36
C SER A 54 5.69 -0.82 14.76
N TYR A 55 5.56 -0.69 13.45
CA TYR A 55 5.57 0.58 12.73
C TYR A 55 4.19 1.27 12.55
N GLU A 56 3.11 0.78 13.18
CA GLU A 56 1.77 1.33 12.98
C GLU A 56 1.64 2.81 13.36
N ASN A 57 2.13 3.22 14.54
CA ASN A 57 2.00 4.60 15.01
C ASN A 57 2.71 5.59 14.07
N GLU A 58 3.91 5.23 13.64
CA GLU A 58 4.70 6.02 12.72
C GLU A 58 4.04 6.14 11.34
N LEU A 59 3.42 5.06 10.86
CA LEU A 59 2.65 5.11 9.63
C LEU A 59 1.40 6.01 9.76
N LEU A 60 0.71 5.95 10.90
CA LEU A 60 -0.47 6.79 11.17
C LEU A 60 -0.11 8.27 11.19
N GLU A 61 1.03 8.65 11.76
CA GLU A 61 1.54 10.03 11.72
C GLU A 61 1.73 10.50 10.27
N LEU A 62 2.45 9.72 9.45
CA LEU A 62 2.66 10.06 8.03
C LEU A 62 1.36 10.10 7.23
N ALA A 63 0.41 9.20 7.53
CA ALA A 63 -0.90 9.17 6.86
C ALA A 63 -1.75 10.40 7.17
N ASN A 64 -1.58 11.02 8.34
CA ASN A 64 -2.24 12.29 8.66
C ASN A 64 -1.66 13.47 7.87
N GLU A 65 -0.42 13.37 7.40
CA GLU A 65 0.24 14.39 6.58
C GLU A 65 -0.14 14.31 5.08
N SER A 66 -0.63 13.15 4.62
CA SER A 66 -0.98 12.97 3.21
C SER A 66 -2.17 12.06 2.97
N LYS A 67 -3.17 12.62 2.27
CA LYS A 67 -4.36 11.89 1.79
C LYS A 67 -4.06 10.74 0.83
N ASN A 68 -2.84 10.68 0.29
CA ASN A 68 -2.42 9.64 -0.65
C ASN A 68 -1.89 8.40 0.06
N ILE A 69 -1.78 8.41 1.40
CA ILE A 69 -1.41 7.25 2.20
C ILE A 69 -2.68 6.67 2.81
N HIS A 70 -3.03 5.44 2.42
CA HIS A 70 -4.24 4.76 2.85
C HIS A 70 -3.89 3.55 3.71
N PHE A 71 -3.92 3.71 5.03
CA PHE A 71 -3.68 2.62 5.97
C PHE A 71 -4.99 1.97 6.44
N PHE A 72 -5.14 0.66 6.22
CA PHE A 72 -6.36 -0.09 6.54
C PHE A 72 -6.24 -1.06 7.72
N GLY A 73 -5.06 -1.12 8.35
CA GLY A 73 -4.75 -2.14 9.35
C GLY A 73 -4.67 -3.54 8.75
N TRP A 74 -4.66 -4.55 9.63
CA TRP A 74 -4.67 -5.95 9.21
C TRP A 74 -6.04 -6.35 8.66
N LYS A 75 -6.04 -7.08 7.53
CA LYS A 75 -7.23 -7.55 6.83
C LYS A 75 -7.04 -8.97 6.33
N LYS A 76 -8.15 -9.69 6.16
CA LYS A 76 -8.12 -11.04 5.57
C LYS A 76 -8.01 -10.95 4.06
N LEU A 77 -7.48 -12.00 3.42
CA LEU A 77 -7.30 -12.06 1.95
C LEU A 77 -8.53 -11.62 1.14
N PRO A 78 -9.77 -12.05 1.44
CA PRO A 78 -10.94 -11.61 0.68
C PRO A 78 -11.19 -10.10 0.72
N GLU A 79 -10.76 -9.42 1.79
CA GLU A 79 -10.90 -7.96 1.92
C GLU A 79 -9.83 -7.21 1.12
N ILE A 80 -8.67 -7.84 0.88
CA ILE A 80 -7.53 -7.27 0.16
C ILE A 80 -7.61 -7.61 -1.34
N GLN A 81 -8.31 -8.68 -1.73
CA GLN A 81 -8.36 -9.23 -3.09
C GLN A 81 -8.59 -8.17 -4.17
N ARG A 82 -9.57 -7.28 -3.97
CA ARG A 82 -9.85 -6.20 -4.94
C ARG A 82 -8.66 -5.25 -5.15
N TYR A 83 -7.81 -5.05 -4.15
CA TYR A 83 -6.61 -4.21 -4.29
C TYR A 83 -5.52 -4.96 -5.04
N VAL A 84 -5.34 -6.25 -4.75
CA VAL A 84 -4.40 -7.11 -5.48
C VAL A 84 -4.76 -7.16 -6.97
N GLU A 85 -6.05 -7.24 -7.29
CA GLU A 85 -6.54 -7.34 -8.67
C GLU A 85 -6.50 -6.02 -9.44
N ASN A 86 -6.53 -4.86 -8.75
CA ASN A 86 -6.74 -3.56 -9.41
C ASN A 86 -5.63 -2.52 -9.18
N CYS A 87 -4.66 -2.77 -8.29
CA CYS A 87 -3.48 -1.91 -8.15
C CYS A 87 -2.46 -2.21 -9.24
N GLU A 88 -1.77 -1.17 -9.72
CA GLU A 88 -0.78 -1.30 -10.80
C GLU A 88 0.52 -1.97 -10.33
N TYR A 89 0.92 -1.70 -9.08
CA TYR A 89 2.19 -2.19 -8.53
C TYR A 89 2.02 -2.72 -7.11
N CYS A 90 2.69 -3.83 -6.81
CA CYS A 90 2.84 -4.36 -5.46
C CYS A 90 4.27 -4.11 -4.96
N LEU A 91 4.41 -3.52 -3.77
CA LEU A 91 5.69 -3.29 -3.12
C LEU A 91 6.08 -4.52 -2.29
N MET A 92 7.27 -5.07 -2.57
CA MET A 92 7.82 -6.23 -1.89
C MET A 92 9.27 -5.98 -1.44
N PRO A 93 9.50 -5.06 -0.48
CA PRO A 93 10.85 -4.65 -0.07
C PRO A 93 11.52 -5.61 0.92
N SER A 94 10.95 -6.80 1.13
CA SER A 94 11.40 -7.73 2.16
C SER A 94 12.88 -8.07 2.00
N THR A 95 13.60 -8.04 3.11
CA THR A 95 15.03 -8.45 3.17
C THR A 95 15.18 -9.87 3.72
N PHE A 96 14.06 -10.52 4.03
CA PHE A 96 13.99 -11.89 4.50
C PHE A 96 13.59 -12.82 3.35
N LEU A 97 13.99 -14.10 3.43
CA LEU A 97 13.53 -15.11 2.48
C LEU A 97 12.01 -15.31 2.65
N GLU A 98 11.24 -14.80 1.70
CA GLU A 98 9.81 -15.04 1.64
C GLU A 98 9.55 -16.36 0.91
N THR A 99 8.80 -17.26 1.54
CA THR A 99 8.22 -18.42 0.87
C THR A 99 6.79 -18.05 0.47
N PHE A 100 6.59 -17.73 -0.81
CA PHE A 100 5.29 -17.35 -1.38
C PHE A 100 4.45 -18.58 -1.73
#